data_AF-A0A7L5HLC9-F1
#
_entry.id   AF-A0A7L5HLC9-F1
#
_cell.length_a   1.000
_cell.length_b   1.000
_cell.length_c   1.000
_cell.angle_alpha   90.00
_cell.angle_beta   90.00
_cell.angle_gamma   90.00
#
_symmetry.space_group_name_H-M   'P 1'
#
loop_
_entity.id
_entity.type
_entity.pdbx_description
1 polymer ?
#
loop_
_entity_poly.entity_id
_entity_poly.type
_entity_poly.pdbx_seq_one_letter_code
_entity_poly.pdbx_strand_id
1 'polypeptide(L)'
;MRDELEILQKHLGQAGSSIDGANLKHQTQKFSEDITDANDFVGALQILDSSLKKISKLLEDKNYEDIQDKVLIASESLKIVDNCSFLGNALFDNDYNINVNSKVFIFEICNPLKILETSDYEGMKAYIEDKREEIASMLSELAVAIATYSPSQSFGRSNFDYTNDLDFTKLFK
;
A
#
# COMPACT_ATOMS: atom_id res chain seq x y z
N MET A 1 7.98 -44.91 4.11
CA MET A 1 7.91 -43.97 2.96
C MET A 1 6.50 -43.77 2.40
N ARG A 2 5.57 -44.76 2.37
CA ARG A 2 4.17 -44.47 1.98
C ARG A 2 3.34 -43.85 3.12
N ASP A 3 3.62 -44.26 4.36
CA ASP A 3 2.83 -43.83 5.52
C ASP A 3 3.04 -42.35 5.89
N GLU A 4 4.22 -41.79 5.60
CA GLU A 4 4.51 -40.36 5.84
C GLU A 4 3.77 -39.43 4.86
N LEU A 5 3.54 -39.90 3.62
CA LEU A 5 2.77 -39.19 2.59
C LEU A 5 1.27 -39.19 2.91
N GLU A 6 0.74 -40.28 3.49
CA GLU A 6 -0.66 -40.37 3.93
C GLU A 6 -0.95 -39.46 5.13
N ILE A 7 -0.01 -39.32 6.06
CA ILE A 7 -0.15 -38.43 7.22
C ILE A 7 -0.14 -36.95 6.79
N LEU A 8 0.70 -36.59 5.81
CA LEU A 8 0.70 -35.26 5.18
C LEU A 8 -0.61 -34.99 4.44
N GLN A 9 -1.14 -35.96 3.69
CA GLN A 9 -2.44 -35.84 3.02
C GLN A 9 -3.61 -35.67 3.99
N LYS A 10 -3.55 -36.32 5.16
CA LYS A 10 -4.62 -36.25 6.17
C LYS A 10 -4.61 -34.94 6.96
N HIS A 11 -3.45 -34.31 7.15
CA HIS A 11 -3.34 -32.99 7.80
C HIS A 11 -3.56 -31.81 6.84
N LEU A 12 -3.30 -32.00 5.55
CA LEU A 12 -3.54 -30.96 4.53
C LEU A 12 -4.99 -30.89 4.04
N GLY A 13 -5.87 -31.82 4.47
CA GLY A 13 -7.28 -31.80 4.14
C GLY A 13 -7.54 -31.98 2.64
N GLN A 14 -7.87 -33.20 2.22
CA GLN A 14 -8.43 -33.55 0.90
C GLN A 14 -8.19 -32.52 -0.22
N ALA A 15 -7.00 -32.57 -0.82
CA ALA A 15 -6.75 -32.00 -2.14
C ALA A 15 -7.51 -32.82 -3.19
N GLY A 16 -8.83 -32.62 -3.22
CA GLY A 16 -9.76 -33.25 -4.13
C GLY A 16 -10.82 -32.23 -4.50
N SER A 17 -10.55 -31.50 -5.59
CA SER A 17 -11.59 -30.87 -6.41
C SER A 17 -12.39 -29.74 -5.74
N SER A 18 -11.74 -28.64 -5.38
CA SER A 18 -12.27 -27.25 -5.42
C SER A 18 -11.18 -26.32 -4.95
N ILE A 19 -10.36 -25.83 -5.90
CA ILE A 19 -9.43 -24.71 -5.65
C ILE A 19 -10.29 -23.46 -5.56
N ASP A 20 -10.93 -23.25 -4.41
CA ASP A 20 -11.45 -21.95 -4.04
C ASP A 20 -10.26 -21.12 -3.55
N GLY A 21 -9.73 -20.30 -4.46
CA GLY A 21 -8.82 -19.19 -4.18
C GLY A 21 -9.50 -18.07 -3.41
N ALA A 22 -10.24 -18.43 -2.36
CA ALA A 22 -11.18 -17.60 -1.64
C ALA A 22 -10.76 -17.31 -0.19
N ASN A 23 -9.47 -17.38 0.15
CA ASN A 23 -9.01 -16.90 1.47
C ASN A 23 -7.84 -15.92 1.42
N LEU A 24 -7.01 -15.93 0.37
CA LEU A 24 -5.99 -14.89 0.15
C LEU A 24 -6.54 -13.66 -0.60
N LYS A 25 -7.63 -13.81 -1.35
CA LYS A 25 -8.27 -12.69 -2.07
C LYS A 25 -9.04 -11.71 -1.18
N HIS A 26 -9.41 -12.10 0.04
CA HIS A 26 -10.37 -11.32 0.83
C HIS A 26 -9.78 -10.14 1.61
N GLN A 27 -8.45 -10.07 1.81
CA GLN A 27 -7.82 -8.91 2.45
C GLN A 27 -7.22 -7.94 1.43
N THR A 28 -6.43 -8.44 0.47
CA THR A 28 -5.82 -7.62 -0.59
C THR A 28 -6.87 -6.85 -1.42
N GLN A 29 -8.03 -7.46 -1.67
CA GLN A 29 -9.07 -6.82 -2.47
C GLN A 29 -9.87 -5.78 -1.67
N LYS A 30 -10.16 -6.04 -0.39
CA LYS A 30 -10.99 -5.15 0.44
C LYS A 30 -10.34 -3.79 0.69
N PHE A 31 -9.04 -3.75 0.99
CA PHE A 31 -8.39 -2.48 1.29
C PHE A 31 -8.16 -1.62 0.04
N SER A 32 -7.87 -2.25 -1.11
CA SER A 32 -7.80 -1.54 -2.40
C SER A 32 -9.16 -0.98 -2.86
N GLU A 33 -10.26 -1.60 -2.42
CA GLU A 33 -11.63 -1.08 -2.63
C GLU A 33 -11.95 0.09 -1.69
N ASP A 34 -11.35 0.15 -0.50
CA ASP A 34 -11.55 1.22 0.48
C ASP A 34 -10.71 2.48 0.20
N ILE A 35 -9.50 2.36 -0.40
CA ILE A 35 -8.76 3.50 -0.94
C ILE A 35 -9.23 3.78 -2.37
N THR A 36 -10.35 4.49 -2.45
CA THR A 36 -10.95 4.89 -3.73
C THR A 36 -10.24 6.05 -4.42
N ASP A 37 -9.54 6.91 -3.66
CA ASP A 37 -8.96 8.16 -4.16
C ASP A 37 -7.45 8.26 -3.92
N ALA A 38 -6.76 8.91 -4.86
CA ALA A 38 -5.33 9.19 -4.77
C ALA A 38 -4.95 9.94 -3.47
N ASN A 39 -5.85 10.76 -2.94
CA ASN A 39 -5.65 11.50 -1.70
C ASN A 39 -5.63 10.58 -0.47
N ASP A 40 -6.51 9.58 -0.44
CA ASP A 40 -6.56 8.58 0.63
C ASP A 40 -5.29 7.72 0.61
N PHE A 41 -4.78 7.40 -0.59
CA PHE A 41 -3.51 6.70 -0.73
C PHE A 41 -2.34 7.52 -0.21
N VAL A 42 -2.28 8.81 -0.58
CA VAL A 42 -1.26 9.73 -0.06
C VAL A 42 -1.33 9.78 1.46
N GLY A 43 -2.52 9.86 2.04
CA GLY A 43 -2.73 9.82 3.49
C GLY A 43 -2.21 8.53 4.14
N ALA A 44 -2.53 7.37 3.56
CA ALA A 44 -2.04 6.08 4.02
C ALA A 44 -0.51 5.98 3.96
N LEU A 45 0.11 6.39 2.85
CA LEU A 45 1.56 6.39 2.68
C LEU A 45 2.27 7.34 3.67
N GLN A 46 1.68 8.50 3.96
CA GLN A 46 2.22 9.44 4.95
C GLN A 46 2.18 8.88 6.37
N ILE A 47 1.11 8.18 6.74
CA ILE A 47 1.00 7.52 8.05
C ILE A 47 2.01 6.38 8.14
N LEU A 48 2.18 5.58 7.08
CA LEU A 48 3.19 4.55 6.98
C LEU A 48 4.61 5.11 7.15
N ASP A 49 4.99 6.16 6.41
CA ASP A 49 6.32 6.78 6.54
C ASP A 49 6.55 7.29 7.97
N SER A 50 5.54 7.92 8.58
CA SER A 50 5.62 8.38 9.97
C SER A 50 5.85 7.25 10.96
N SER A 51 5.15 6.11 10.80
CA SER A 51 5.33 4.93 11.63
C SER A 51 6.69 4.27 11.43
N LEU A 52 7.12 4.09 10.18
CA LEU A 52 8.45 3.58 9.84
C LEU A 52 9.57 4.46 10.40
N LYS A 53 9.42 5.78 10.33
CA LYS A 53 10.37 6.74 10.89
C LYS A 53 10.49 6.62 12.42
N LYS A 54 9.38 6.37 13.12
CA LYS A 54 9.41 6.13 14.57
C LYS A 54 10.22 4.88 14.89
N ILE A 55 10.02 3.79 14.12
CA ILE A 55 10.77 2.55 14.30
C ILE A 55 12.26 2.76 13.98
N SER A 56 12.60 3.44 12.89
CA SER A 56 13.99 3.81 12.55
C SER A 56 14.67 4.54 13.70
N LYS A 57 13.98 5.51 14.31
CA LYS A 57 14.50 6.24 15.46
C LYS A 57 14.75 5.35 16.67
N LEU A 58 13.92 4.35 16.93
CA LEU A 58 14.17 3.38 18.00
C LEU A 58 15.45 2.56 17.75
N LEU A 59 15.73 2.23 16.48
CA LEU A 59 16.94 1.51 16.08
C LEU A 59 18.19 2.40 16.17
N GLU A 60 18.05 3.71 15.96
CA GLU A 60 19.16 4.68 16.10
C GLU A 60 19.45 5.04 17.56
N ASP A 61 18.41 5.16 18.41
CA ASP A 61 18.51 5.62 19.79
C ASP A 61 18.94 4.51 20.78
N LYS A 62 18.86 3.23 20.38
CA LYS A 62 19.06 2.08 21.27
C LYS A 62 20.16 1.15 20.79
N ASN A 63 20.82 0.46 21.73
CA ASN A 63 21.84 -0.52 21.39
C ASN A 63 21.19 -1.90 21.18
N TYR A 64 21.00 -2.29 19.93
CA TYR A 64 20.51 -3.62 19.56
C TYR A 64 21.57 -4.72 19.67
N GLU A 65 22.67 -4.52 20.41
CA GLU A 65 23.49 -5.61 20.98
C GLU A 65 23.04 -5.98 22.40
N ASP A 66 22.42 -5.04 23.13
CA ASP A 66 21.91 -5.27 24.48
C ASP A 66 20.53 -5.96 24.47
N ILE A 67 20.36 -6.96 25.34
CA ILE A 67 19.14 -7.78 25.38
C ILE A 67 17.92 -6.96 25.84
N GLN A 68 18.10 -6.05 26.78
CA GLN A 68 17.01 -5.24 27.32
C GLN A 68 16.51 -4.24 26.27
N ASP A 69 17.44 -3.62 25.54
CA ASP A 69 17.12 -2.73 24.43
C ASP A 69 16.45 -3.48 23.27
N LYS A 70 16.89 -4.69 22.92
CA LYS A 70 16.20 -5.53 21.91
C LYS A 70 14.74 -5.79 22.23
N VAL A 71 14.45 -6.16 23.48
CA VAL A 71 13.08 -6.41 23.95
C VAL A 71 12.25 -5.13 23.87
N LEU A 72 12.84 -3.98 24.22
CA LEU A 72 12.17 -2.69 24.17
C LEU A 72 11.88 -2.26 22.72
N ILE A 73 12.85 -2.38 21.82
CA ILE A 73 12.67 -2.11 20.38
C ILE A 73 11.53 -2.97 19.83
N ALA A 74 11.55 -4.29 20.11
CA ALA A 74 10.52 -5.19 19.62
C ALA A 74 9.13 -4.82 20.16
N SER A 75 9.02 -4.55 21.47
CA SER A 75 7.76 -4.18 22.12
C SER A 75 7.19 -2.85 21.60
N GLU A 76 8.04 -1.83 21.45
CA GLU A 76 7.61 -0.52 20.97
C GLU A 76 7.30 -0.53 19.47
N SER A 77 8.08 -1.25 18.67
CA SER A 77 7.81 -1.44 17.24
C SER A 77 6.49 -2.17 17.01
N LEU A 78 6.18 -3.19 17.82
CA LEU A 78 4.91 -3.91 17.75
C LEU A 78 3.74 -2.96 18.01
N LYS A 79 3.83 -2.12 19.05
CA LYS A 79 2.80 -1.09 19.33
C LYS A 79 2.67 -0.09 18.19
N ILE A 80 3.77 0.31 17.55
CA ILE A 80 3.70 1.22 16.41
C ILE A 80 2.97 0.56 15.25
N VAL A 81 3.28 -0.70 14.95
CA VAL A 81 2.64 -1.48 13.89
C VAL A 81 1.14 -1.67 14.16
N ASP A 82 0.77 -2.12 15.36
CA ASP A 82 -0.63 -2.39 15.74
C ASP A 82 -1.51 -1.13 15.70
N ASN A 83 -0.94 0.04 16.01
CA ASN A 83 -1.65 1.31 15.98
C ASN A 83 -1.59 2.01 14.61
N CYS A 84 -0.84 1.46 13.64
CA CYS A 84 -0.68 2.05 12.33
C CYS A 84 -1.88 1.68 11.45
N SER A 85 -2.90 2.53 11.51
CA SER A 85 -4.14 2.38 10.74
C SER A 85 -4.54 3.67 10.04
N PHE A 86 -5.29 3.53 8.94
CA PHE A 86 -5.95 4.61 8.23
C PHE A 86 -7.38 4.19 7.91
N LEU A 87 -8.34 5.08 8.15
CA LEU A 87 -9.78 4.82 7.97
C LEU A 87 -10.27 3.52 8.66
N GLY A 88 -9.67 3.17 9.80
CA GLY A 88 -10.02 1.98 10.58
C GLY A 88 -9.36 0.68 10.11
N ASN A 89 -8.56 0.73 9.05
CA ASN A 89 -7.86 -0.41 8.49
C ASN A 89 -6.37 -0.37 8.84
N ALA A 90 -5.80 -1.50 9.25
CA ALA A 90 -4.36 -1.63 9.49
C ALA A 90 -3.58 -1.41 8.19
N LEU A 91 -2.41 -0.77 8.25
CA LEU A 91 -1.59 -0.46 7.09
C LEU A 91 -0.48 -1.48 6.82
N PHE A 92 0.14 -2.04 7.86
CA PHE A 92 1.15 -3.09 7.68
C PHE A 92 0.52 -4.41 7.24
N ASP A 93 1.32 -5.25 6.57
CA ASP A 93 0.93 -6.55 6.01
C ASP A 93 -0.16 -6.43 4.93
N ASN A 94 -0.06 -5.40 4.08
CA ASN A 94 -0.97 -5.19 2.96
C ASN A 94 -0.21 -4.92 1.66
N ASP A 95 -0.89 -5.26 0.57
CA ASP A 95 -0.53 -4.85 -0.79
C ASP A 95 -1.51 -3.78 -1.26
N TYR A 96 -0.97 -2.68 -1.75
CA TYR A 96 -1.69 -1.54 -2.26
C TYR A 96 -1.62 -1.59 -3.79
N ASN A 97 -2.77 -1.42 -4.44
CA ASN A 97 -2.86 -1.32 -5.89
C ASN A 97 -3.89 -0.26 -6.24
N ILE A 98 -3.42 0.88 -6.77
CA ILE A 98 -4.25 2.05 -7.02
C ILE A 98 -3.98 2.59 -8.41
N ASN A 99 -5.04 3.03 -9.09
CA ASN A 99 -4.97 3.63 -10.40
C ASN A 99 -5.22 5.14 -10.30
N VAL A 100 -4.21 5.93 -10.65
CA VAL A 100 -4.30 7.39 -10.74
C VAL A 100 -4.00 7.83 -12.16
N ASN A 101 -4.97 8.45 -12.82
CA ASN A 101 -4.82 9.01 -14.18
C ASN A 101 -4.29 7.99 -15.21
N SER A 102 -4.85 6.78 -15.23
CA SER A 102 -4.43 5.64 -16.08
C SER A 102 -3.03 5.07 -15.78
N LYS A 103 -2.42 5.47 -14.66
CA LYS A 103 -1.18 4.88 -14.14
C LYS A 103 -1.48 4.05 -12.91
N VAL A 104 -0.97 2.82 -12.90
CA VAL A 104 -1.09 1.91 -11.76
C VAL A 104 0.10 2.10 -10.83
N PHE A 105 -0.18 2.26 -9.54
CA PHE A 105 0.78 2.31 -8.45
C PHE A 105 0.60 1.06 -7.60
N ILE A 106 1.72 0.36 -7.35
CA ILE A 106 1.74 -0.86 -6.55
C ILE A 106 2.75 -0.66 -5.43
N PHE A 107 2.33 -0.88 -4.19
CA PHE A 107 3.19 -0.81 -3.01
C PHE A 107 2.89 -1.99 -2.11
N GLU A 108 3.91 -2.65 -1.58
CA GLU A 108 3.76 -3.75 -0.63
C GLU A 108 4.52 -3.41 0.64
N ILE A 109 3.95 -3.72 1.80
CA ILE A 109 4.64 -3.53 3.07
C ILE A 109 4.30 -4.63 4.07
N CYS A 110 5.34 -5.32 4.52
CA CYS A 110 5.30 -6.26 5.62
C CYS A 110 5.59 -5.58 6.95
N ASN A 111 5.10 -6.16 8.04
CA ASN A 111 5.53 -5.84 9.39
C ASN A 111 7.07 -5.96 9.50
N PRO A 112 7.79 -4.86 9.82
CA PRO A 112 9.26 -4.86 9.92
C PRO A 112 9.80 -5.88 10.93
N LEU A 113 9.02 -6.27 11.94
CA LEU A 113 9.44 -7.28 12.92
C LEU A 113 9.60 -8.67 12.31
N LYS A 114 8.90 -8.98 11.22
CA LYS A 114 9.05 -10.26 10.51
C LYS A 114 10.44 -10.39 9.87
N ILE A 115 11.11 -9.27 9.60
CA ILE A 115 12.48 -9.28 9.07
C ILE A 115 13.43 -9.93 10.08
N LEU A 116 13.17 -9.82 11.39
CA LEU A 116 13.99 -10.44 12.43
C LEU A 116 13.94 -11.98 12.42
N GLU A 117 13.01 -12.60 11.68
CA GLU A 117 12.97 -14.05 11.47
C GLU A 117 14.01 -14.52 10.44
N THR A 118 14.39 -13.63 9.52
CA THR A 118 15.28 -13.94 8.38
C THR A 118 16.60 -13.18 8.41
N SER A 119 16.67 -12.09 9.17
CA SER A 119 17.82 -11.19 9.30
C SER A 119 17.90 -10.61 10.71
N ASP A 120 18.83 -9.69 10.96
CA ASP A 120 19.02 -8.99 12.23
C ASP A 120 18.41 -7.57 12.22
N TYR A 121 18.72 -6.79 13.26
CA TYR A 121 18.24 -5.41 13.39
C TYR A 121 18.84 -4.46 12.34
N GLU A 122 20.02 -4.76 11.78
CA GLU A 122 20.55 -4.04 10.61
C GLU A 122 19.73 -4.37 9.36
N GLY A 123 19.34 -5.63 9.18
CA GLY A 123 18.41 -6.02 8.13
C GLY A 123 17.04 -5.34 8.25
N MET A 124 16.51 -5.26 9.47
CA MET A 124 15.28 -4.52 9.76
C MET A 124 15.42 -3.03 9.44
N LYS A 125 16.57 -2.42 9.79
CA LYS A 125 16.87 -1.02 9.48
C LYS A 125 16.95 -0.77 7.97
N ALA A 126 17.71 -1.59 7.24
CA ALA A 126 17.83 -1.50 5.78
C ALA A 126 16.46 -1.62 5.09
N TYR A 127 15.64 -2.60 5.51
CA TYR A 127 14.27 -2.74 5.01
C TYR A 127 13.42 -1.48 5.24
N ILE A 128 13.53 -0.86 6.43
CA ILE A 128 12.80 0.38 6.74
C ILE A 128 13.30 1.53 5.86
N GLU A 129 14.61 1.68 5.68
CA GLU A 129 15.19 2.71 4.81
C GLU A 129 14.71 2.56 3.37
N ASP A 130 14.80 1.36 2.80
CA ASP A 130 14.32 1.03 1.45
C ASP A 130 12.84 1.35 1.28
N LYS A 131 11.99 0.93 2.23
CA LYS A 131 10.54 1.18 2.16
C LYS A 131 10.20 2.66 2.29
N ARG A 132 10.95 3.43 3.08
CA ARG A 132 10.73 4.88 3.20
C ARG A 132 11.17 5.61 1.93
N GLU A 133 12.24 5.18 1.27
CA GLU A 133 12.64 5.72 -0.03
C GLU A 133 11.60 5.39 -1.11
N GLU A 134 11.09 4.16 -1.13
CA GLU A 134 10.01 3.73 -2.02
C GLU A 134 8.75 4.60 -1.82
N ILE A 135 8.33 4.85 -0.57
CA ILE A 135 7.22 5.76 -0.25
C ILE A 135 7.50 7.18 -0.77
N ALA A 136 8.70 7.72 -0.54
CA ALA A 136 9.05 9.07 -0.99
C ALA A 136 9.01 9.21 -2.52
N SER A 137 9.53 8.22 -3.24
CA SER A 137 9.43 8.16 -4.70
C SER A 137 7.97 8.09 -5.15
N MET A 138 7.18 7.22 -4.51
CA MET A 138 5.78 7.03 -4.86
C MET A 138 4.93 8.29 -4.63
N LEU A 139 5.11 8.98 -3.50
CA LEU A 139 4.45 10.26 -3.22
C LEU A 139 4.82 11.33 -4.24
N SER A 140 6.08 11.37 -4.68
CA SER A 140 6.55 12.30 -5.71
C SER A 140 5.90 11.99 -7.06
N GLU A 141 5.84 10.72 -7.45
CA GLU A 141 5.19 10.29 -8.69
C GLU A 141 3.67 10.51 -8.68
N LEU A 142 3.02 10.26 -7.53
CA LEU A 142 1.60 10.54 -7.32
C LEU A 142 1.31 12.04 -7.46
N ALA A 143 2.15 12.90 -6.87
CA ALA A 143 1.99 14.35 -7.01
C ALA A 143 2.05 14.80 -8.47
N VAL A 144 2.96 14.23 -9.28
CA VAL A 144 3.03 14.48 -10.72
C VAL A 144 1.80 13.94 -11.45
N ALA A 145 1.37 12.71 -11.15
CA ALA A 145 0.19 12.09 -11.78
C ALA A 145 -1.10 12.88 -11.51
N ILE A 146 -1.24 13.42 -10.29
CA ILE A 146 -2.35 14.29 -9.89
C ILE A 146 -2.24 15.67 -10.56
N ALA A 147 -1.07 16.28 -10.61
CA ALA A 147 -0.88 17.61 -11.21
C ALA A 147 -1.05 17.61 -12.74
N THR A 148 -0.71 16.49 -13.39
CA THR A 148 -0.89 16.30 -14.85
C THR A 148 -2.30 15.87 -15.22
N TYR A 149 -3.19 15.67 -14.24
CA TYR A 149 -4.60 15.45 -14.47
C TYR A 149 -5.22 16.69 -15.12
N SER A 150 -5.47 16.60 -16.42
CA SER A 150 -6.21 17.61 -17.17
C SER A 150 -7.66 17.12 -17.31
N PRO A 151 -8.67 17.82 -16.75
CA PRO A 151 -10.08 17.46 -16.88
C PRO A 151 -10.63 17.47 -18.32
N SER A 152 -9.79 17.74 -19.32
CA SER A 152 -10.16 17.98 -20.71
C SER A 152 -10.22 16.73 -21.60
N GLN A 153 -9.87 15.53 -21.10
CA GLN A 153 -9.87 14.31 -21.92
C GLN A 153 -11.07 13.37 -21.73
N SER A 154 -12.09 13.77 -20.95
CA SER A 154 -13.31 12.98 -20.77
C SER A 154 -14.61 13.78 -20.95
N PHE A 155 -14.64 14.69 -21.93
CA PHE A 155 -15.91 15.08 -22.55
C PHE A 155 -15.83 14.72 -24.03
N GLY A 156 -16.81 13.91 -24.45
CA GLY A 156 -16.77 13.12 -25.65
C GLY A 156 -16.37 13.89 -26.91
N ARG A 157 -15.62 13.19 -27.76
CA ARG A 157 -15.53 13.47 -29.19
C ARG A 157 -16.89 13.18 -29.83
N SER A 158 -17.92 13.95 -29.47
CA SER A 158 -19.09 14.14 -30.31
C SER A 158 -18.71 15.22 -31.31
N ASN A 159 -18.67 14.86 -32.59
CA ASN A 159 -18.63 15.83 -33.69
C ASN A 159 -19.76 16.84 -33.47
N PHE A 160 -19.43 18.02 -32.95
CA PHE A 160 -20.36 19.15 -32.90
C PHE A 160 -19.99 20.06 -34.06
N ASP A 161 -20.78 19.94 -35.10
CA ASP A 161 -20.70 20.68 -36.34
C ASP A 161 -20.86 22.18 -36.04
N TYR A 162 -19.78 22.96 -36.18
CA TYR A 162 -19.83 24.42 -36.11
C TYR A 162 -20.38 24.96 -37.42
N THR A 163 -21.68 24.80 -37.63
CA THR A 163 -22.43 25.64 -38.58
C THR A 163 -23.70 26.12 -37.91
N ASN A 164 -23.56 27.12 -37.04
CA ASN A 164 -24.62 28.11 -36.84
C ASN A 164 -23.97 29.41 -36.36
N ASP A 165 -23.70 30.23 -37.37
CA ASP A 165 -23.43 31.65 -37.32
C ASP A 165 -24.56 32.36 -36.55
N LEU A 166 -24.41 32.47 -35.23
CA LEU A 166 -25.25 33.32 -34.39
C LEU A 166 -24.73 34.75 -34.47
N ASP A 167 -25.17 35.46 -35.51
CA ASP A 167 -24.92 36.89 -35.67
C ASP A 167 -25.80 37.69 -34.69
N PHE A 168 -25.23 37.98 -33.52
CA PHE A 168 -25.86 38.76 -32.44
C PHE A 168 -26.17 40.21 -32.82
N THR A 169 -25.72 40.69 -33.99
CA THR A 169 -26.01 42.07 -34.44
C THR A 169 -27.44 42.27 -34.92
N LYS A 170 -28.21 41.18 -35.12
CA LYS A 170 -29.63 41.25 -35.52
C LYS A 170 -30.61 41.23 -34.35
N LEU A 171 -30.14 41.09 -33.10
CA LEU A 171 -31.00 41.00 -31.92
C LEU A 171 -31.41 42.37 -31.33
N PHE A 172 -30.82 43.47 -31.82
CA PHE A 172 -31.20 44.83 -31.39
C PHE A 172 -31.51 45.70 -32.60
N LYS A 173 -32.75 45.62 -33.09
CA LYS A 173 -33.38 46.65 -33.92
C LYS A 173 -34.85 46.80 -33.53
#